data_AF-A0A2J8PYI8-F1
#
_entry.id   AF-A0A2J8PYI8-F1
#
_cell.length_a   1.000
_cell.length_b   1.000
_cell.length_c   1.000
_cell.angle_alpha   90.00
_cell.angle_beta   90.00
_cell.angle_gamma   90.00
#
_symmetry.space_group_name_H-M   'P 1'
#
loop_
_entity.id
_entity.type
_entity.pdbx_description
1 polymer ?
#
loop_
_entity_poly.entity_id
_entity_poly.type
_entity_poly.pdbx_seq_one_letter_code
_entity_poly.pdbx_strand_id
1 'polypeptide(L)'
;MSVQVAAPGSAGLGPERLSPEELVRQTRQVVQGLEALRAEHHGLSGHLAEALAGQGPATGLEMLEEKQQVVLLALSAHVGALEAEKQRLRSQARRLAQENVWLREELEETQRRLRASEESVAQLEEEKRHLEFLGQLRQYDPPAESQQSESPPRRDSLASLFPSEEEERKGPEAAGAAAAQQGGYEIPARLRTLHNLVIQYAGQGRYEVAVPLCRQALEDLERSSGHCHPDVATMLNILALVYRDQNKYKEATDLLHDALQIREQTLGPEHPAVAATLNNLAVLYGKRGRYREAEPL
;
A
#
# COMPACT_ATOMS: atom_id res chain seq x y z
N MET A 1 -46.25 7.87 36.29
CA MET A 1 -44.89 8.44 36.43
C MET A 1 -44.11 8.10 35.17
N SER A 2 -43.62 9.11 34.48
CA SER A 2 -43.02 8.94 33.15
C SER A 2 -41.55 8.52 33.26
N VAL A 3 -41.22 7.31 32.83
CA VAL A 3 -39.83 6.90 32.61
C VAL A 3 -39.51 7.16 31.14
N GLN A 4 -38.84 8.28 30.86
CA GLN A 4 -38.40 8.60 29.51
C GLN A 4 -37.23 7.70 29.10
N VAL A 5 -37.38 7.09 27.92
CA VAL A 5 -36.28 6.47 27.18
C VAL A 5 -35.38 7.58 26.66
N ALA A 6 -34.07 7.49 26.95
CA ALA A 6 -33.05 8.33 26.33
C ALA A 6 -32.00 7.44 25.66
N ALA A 7 -32.16 7.26 24.35
CA ALA A 7 -31.17 6.60 23.49
C ALA A 7 -30.05 7.60 23.11
N PRO A 8 -28.88 7.14 22.62
CA PRO A 8 -27.65 7.94 22.66
C PRO A 8 -27.54 8.94 21.50
N GLY A 9 -27.05 10.13 21.83
CA GLY A 9 -26.46 11.10 20.90
C GLY A 9 -25.33 11.83 21.63
N SER A 10 -24.24 12.27 20.99
CA SER A 10 -23.91 12.25 19.56
C SER A 10 -22.39 12.28 19.38
N ALA A 11 -21.85 11.52 18.42
CA ALA A 11 -20.44 11.68 18.02
C ALA A 11 -20.22 13.04 17.32
N GLY A 12 -19.11 13.74 17.61
CA GLY A 12 -18.86 15.07 17.01
C GLY A 12 -17.59 15.82 17.47
N LEU A 13 -16.42 15.36 17.01
CA LEU A 13 -15.28 16.18 16.53
C LEU A 13 -14.60 17.25 17.44
N GLY A 14 -13.54 16.82 18.18
CA GLY A 14 -12.25 17.53 18.42
C GLY A 14 -12.19 18.88 19.18
N PRO A 15 -10.98 19.45 19.41
CA PRO A 15 -9.64 18.86 19.47
C PRO A 15 -9.19 18.62 20.94
N GLU A 16 -7.93 18.22 21.17
CA GLU A 16 -7.41 17.96 22.53
C GLU A 16 -7.49 19.17 23.47
N ARG A 17 -8.09 18.97 24.65
CA ARG A 17 -8.10 19.97 25.72
C ARG A 17 -6.75 19.96 26.45
N LEU A 18 -5.84 20.82 25.99
CA LEU A 18 -4.60 21.17 26.71
C LEU A 18 -4.91 21.46 28.18
N SER A 19 -4.13 20.89 29.10
CA SER A 19 -4.34 21.10 30.53
C SER A 19 -4.09 22.57 30.91
N PRO A 20 -4.73 23.11 31.97
CA PRO A 20 -4.53 24.50 32.36
C PRO A 20 -3.07 24.82 32.72
N GLU A 21 -2.32 23.84 33.23
CA GLU A 21 -0.89 23.96 33.52
C GLU A 21 -0.05 24.07 32.23
N GLU A 22 -0.37 23.28 31.20
CA GLU A 22 0.30 23.35 29.89
C GLU A 22 0.01 24.70 29.20
N LEU A 23 -1.21 25.23 29.36
CA LEU A 23 -1.62 26.53 28.83
C LEU A 23 -0.89 27.70 29.54
N VAL A 24 -0.67 27.60 30.85
CA VAL A 24 0.19 28.54 31.61
C VAL A 24 1.67 28.41 31.18
N ARG A 25 2.16 27.20 30.90
CA ARG A 25 3.53 26.97 30.41
C ARG A 25 3.75 27.59 29.02
N GLN A 26 2.81 27.37 28.10
CA GLN A 26 2.83 27.93 26.75
C GLN A 26 2.73 29.45 26.76
N THR A 27 1.80 30.02 27.52
CA THR A 27 1.69 31.50 27.64
C THR A 27 2.94 32.13 28.24
N ARG A 28 3.60 31.48 29.22
CA ARG A 28 4.89 31.96 29.75
C ARG A 28 6.02 31.92 28.71
N GLN A 29 6.09 30.87 27.88
CA GLN A 29 7.05 30.80 26.77
C GLN A 29 6.77 31.88 25.72
N VAL A 30 5.51 32.15 25.39
CA VAL A 30 5.12 33.24 24.48
C VAL A 30 5.52 34.61 25.04
N VAL A 31 5.28 34.87 26.33
CA VAL A 31 5.70 36.13 26.98
C VAL A 31 7.22 36.31 26.91
N GLN A 32 8.01 35.27 27.21
CA GLN A 32 9.47 35.33 27.10
C GLN A 32 9.94 35.56 25.65
N GLY A 33 9.29 34.95 24.67
CA GLY A 33 9.56 35.22 23.25
C GLY A 33 9.24 36.67 22.84
N LEU A 34 8.14 37.23 23.35
CA LEU A 34 7.76 38.63 23.12
C LEU A 34 8.71 39.61 23.81
N GLU A 35 9.21 39.28 25.00
CA GLU A 35 10.24 40.09 25.71
C GLU A 35 11.57 40.08 24.96
N ALA A 36 12.01 38.93 24.44
CA ALA A 36 13.21 38.83 23.61
C ALA A 36 13.08 39.64 22.31
N LEU A 37 11.98 39.46 21.55
CA LEU A 37 11.69 40.25 20.35
C LEU A 37 11.60 41.76 20.65
N ARG A 38 11.07 42.14 21.82
CA ARG A 38 11.03 43.54 22.25
C ARG A 38 12.43 44.07 22.52
N ALA A 39 13.30 43.30 23.18
CA ALA A 39 14.69 43.69 23.41
C ALA A 39 15.46 43.86 22.09
N GLU A 40 15.32 42.92 21.15
CA GLU A 40 15.90 43.01 19.81
C GLU A 40 15.41 44.24 19.04
N HIS A 41 14.10 44.53 19.07
CA HIS A 41 13.55 45.73 18.44
C HIS A 41 14.08 47.03 19.07
N HIS A 42 14.30 47.07 20.40
CA HIS A 42 14.92 48.24 21.04
C HIS A 42 16.40 48.38 20.66
N GLY A 43 17.13 47.26 20.54
CA GLY A 43 18.50 47.22 20.01
C GLY A 43 18.57 47.74 18.57
N LEU A 44 17.75 47.21 17.66
CA LEU A 44 17.66 47.67 16.27
C LEU A 44 17.27 49.14 16.18
N SER A 45 16.33 49.61 17.01
CA SER A 45 15.96 51.03 17.08
C SER A 45 17.11 51.91 17.57
N GLY A 46 17.91 51.45 18.53
CA GLY A 46 19.11 52.15 19.00
C GLY A 46 20.19 52.23 17.91
N HIS A 47 20.50 51.10 17.27
CA HIS A 47 21.46 51.04 16.17
C HIS A 47 21.03 51.90 14.97
N LEU A 48 19.73 51.97 14.67
CA LEU A 48 19.18 52.86 13.65
C LEU A 48 19.29 54.34 14.06
N ALA A 49 19.08 54.69 15.34
CA ALA A 49 19.23 56.05 15.83
C ALA A 49 20.71 56.51 15.80
N GLU A 50 21.66 55.65 16.17
CA GLU A 50 23.10 55.93 16.05
C GLU A 50 23.54 56.05 14.58
N ALA A 51 23.06 55.17 13.70
CA ALA A 51 23.36 55.24 12.27
C ALA A 51 22.79 56.53 11.62
N LEU A 52 21.60 56.97 12.02
CA LEU A 52 21.00 58.24 11.56
C LEU A 52 21.69 59.48 12.15
N ALA A 53 22.24 59.39 13.36
CA ALA A 53 23.01 60.49 13.96
C ALA A 53 24.41 60.66 13.33
N GLY A 54 24.99 59.58 12.78
CA GLY A 54 26.33 59.59 12.19
C GLY A 54 26.41 59.88 10.68
N GLN A 55 25.27 59.99 9.97
CA GLN A 55 25.24 60.06 8.51
C GLN A 55 24.50 61.30 7.98
N GLY A 56 25.07 61.96 6.97
CA GLY A 56 24.48 63.13 6.34
C GLY A 56 23.23 62.81 5.50
N PRO A 57 22.46 63.83 5.07
CA PRO A 57 21.18 63.64 4.39
C PRO A 57 21.28 62.90 3.04
N ALA A 58 22.44 62.90 2.38
CA ALA A 58 22.67 62.16 1.14
C ALA A 58 22.75 60.64 1.38
N THR A 59 23.59 60.21 2.33
CA THR A 59 23.73 58.79 2.70
C THR A 59 22.45 58.23 3.32
N GLY A 60 21.66 59.06 4.01
CA GLY A 60 20.34 58.66 4.53
C GLY A 60 19.33 58.29 3.43
N LEU A 61 19.41 58.89 2.25
CA LEU A 61 18.55 58.57 1.09
C LEU A 61 18.98 57.28 0.40
N GLU A 62 20.28 57.11 0.13
CA GLU A 62 20.84 55.88 -0.44
C GLU A 62 20.53 54.65 0.45
N MET A 63 20.76 54.78 1.77
CA MET A 63 20.40 53.74 2.75
C MET A 63 18.88 53.47 2.84
N LEU A 64 18.02 54.42 2.45
CA LEU A 64 16.58 54.24 2.37
C LEU A 64 16.17 53.48 1.11
N GLU A 65 16.77 53.80 -0.04
CA GLU A 65 16.57 53.08 -1.29
C GLU A 65 17.07 51.64 -1.19
N GLU A 66 18.25 51.40 -0.61
CA GLU A 66 18.76 50.05 -0.32
C GLU A 66 17.79 49.26 0.59
N LYS A 67 17.30 49.87 1.68
CA LYS A 67 16.30 49.23 2.55
C LYS A 67 14.99 48.94 1.84
N GLN A 68 14.51 49.83 0.96
CA GLN A 68 13.33 49.60 0.14
C GLN A 68 13.53 48.44 -0.84
N GLN A 69 14.70 48.35 -1.49
CA GLN A 69 15.05 47.24 -2.37
C GLN A 69 15.11 45.90 -1.60
N VAL A 70 15.73 45.87 -0.42
CA VAL A 70 15.76 44.69 0.46
C VAL A 70 14.35 44.28 0.89
N VAL A 71 13.48 45.22 1.27
CA VAL A 71 12.08 44.93 1.61
C VAL A 71 11.30 44.40 0.40
N LEU A 72 11.50 44.96 -0.80
CA LEU A 72 10.86 44.47 -2.04
C LEU A 72 11.31 43.04 -2.40
N LEU A 73 12.59 42.73 -2.22
CA LEU A 73 13.15 41.38 -2.37
C LEU A 73 12.56 40.41 -1.35
N ALA A 74 12.49 40.80 -0.06
CA ALA A 74 11.89 39.98 0.98
C ALA A 74 10.39 39.72 0.73
N LEU A 75 9.64 40.74 0.30
CA LEU A 75 8.23 40.63 -0.06
C LEU A 75 8.01 39.72 -1.28
N SER A 76 8.80 39.87 -2.34
CA SER A 76 8.68 39.01 -3.53
C SER A 76 9.06 37.55 -3.24
N ALA A 77 10.07 37.31 -2.39
CA ALA A 77 10.40 35.98 -1.89
C ALA A 77 9.25 35.38 -1.04
N HIS A 78 8.63 36.17 -0.15
CA HIS A 78 7.52 35.70 0.68
C HIS A 78 6.26 35.41 -0.16
N VAL A 79 5.93 36.25 -1.13
CA VAL A 79 4.84 36.00 -2.09
C VAL A 79 5.12 34.73 -2.91
N GLY A 80 6.35 34.53 -3.39
CA GLY A 80 6.74 33.30 -4.08
C GLY A 80 6.61 32.04 -3.20
N ALA A 81 6.95 32.13 -1.92
CA ALA A 81 6.76 31.04 -0.96
C ALA A 81 5.27 30.73 -0.73
N LEU A 82 4.43 31.75 -0.51
CA LEU A 82 2.97 31.61 -0.37
C LEU A 82 2.32 31.04 -1.64
N GLU A 83 2.80 31.42 -2.82
CA GLU A 83 2.33 30.84 -4.08
C GLU A 83 2.74 29.37 -4.21
N ALA A 84 3.96 29.00 -3.85
CA ALA A 84 4.41 27.61 -3.84
C ALA A 84 3.58 26.75 -2.86
N GLU A 85 3.33 27.23 -1.64
CA GLU A 85 2.45 26.57 -0.66
C GLU A 85 1.02 26.42 -1.19
N LYS A 86 0.47 27.48 -1.79
CA LYS A 86 -0.87 27.46 -2.42
C LYS A 86 -0.96 26.44 -3.55
N GLN A 87 0.08 26.27 -4.37
CA GLN A 87 0.10 25.22 -5.40
C GLN A 87 0.25 23.82 -4.80
N ARG A 88 1.05 23.65 -3.73
CA ARG A 88 1.17 22.39 -2.99
C ARG A 88 -0.15 21.97 -2.34
N LEU A 89 -0.87 22.89 -1.71
CA LEU A 89 -2.19 22.62 -1.13
C LEU A 89 -3.22 22.29 -2.22
N ARG A 90 -3.14 22.92 -3.40
CA ARG A 90 -3.99 22.59 -4.56
C ARG A 90 -3.73 21.19 -5.12
N SER A 91 -2.46 20.77 -5.24
CA SER A 91 -2.15 19.41 -5.70
C SER A 91 -2.57 18.36 -4.69
N GLN A 92 -2.37 18.63 -3.39
CA GLN A 92 -2.87 17.77 -2.30
C GLN A 92 -4.40 17.67 -2.30
N ALA A 93 -5.12 18.78 -2.46
CA ALA A 93 -6.58 18.77 -2.54
C ALA A 93 -7.11 17.98 -3.76
N ARG A 94 -6.44 18.08 -4.93
CA ARG A 94 -6.77 17.27 -6.11
C ARG A 94 -6.55 15.78 -5.87
N ARG A 95 -5.42 15.42 -5.23
CA ARG A 95 -5.11 14.03 -4.87
C ARG A 95 -6.16 13.46 -3.91
N LEU A 96 -6.48 14.18 -2.84
CA LEU A 96 -7.52 13.78 -1.88
C LEU A 96 -8.90 13.64 -2.54
N ALA A 97 -9.24 14.51 -3.51
CA ALA A 97 -10.48 14.39 -4.27
C ALA A 97 -10.51 13.11 -5.14
N GLN A 98 -9.39 12.76 -5.79
CA GLN A 98 -9.26 11.52 -6.57
C GLN A 98 -9.36 10.28 -5.66
N GLU A 99 -8.65 10.28 -4.52
CA GLU A 99 -8.73 9.21 -3.52
C GLU A 99 -10.16 9.04 -2.98
N ASN A 100 -10.91 10.15 -2.76
CA ASN A 100 -12.33 10.10 -2.35
C ASN A 100 -13.26 9.54 -3.44
N VAL A 101 -12.98 9.79 -4.73
CA VAL A 101 -13.75 9.20 -5.84
C VAL A 101 -13.48 7.70 -5.91
N TRP A 102 -12.20 7.30 -5.90
CA TRP A 102 -11.80 5.89 -5.94
C TRP A 102 -12.38 5.08 -4.76
N LEU A 103 -12.35 5.62 -3.53
CA LEU A 103 -12.95 4.97 -2.36
C LEU A 103 -14.47 4.80 -2.48
N ARG A 104 -15.18 5.68 -3.22
CA ARG A 104 -16.61 5.52 -3.50
C ARG A 104 -16.85 4.42 -4.53
N GLU A 105 -16.05 4.39 -5.59
CA GLU A 105 -16.13 3.34 -6.63
C GLU A 105 -15.87 1.95 -6.05
N GLU A 106 -14.85 1.80 -5.19
CA GLU A 106 -14.54 0.54 -4.49
C GLU A 106 -15.64 0.16 -3.47
N LEU A 107 -16.23 1.14 -2.77
CA LEU A 107 -17.38 0.91 -1.89
C LEU A 107 -18.62 0.44 -2.67
N GLU A 108 -18.89 1.04 -3.83
CA GLU A 108 -19.98 0.57 -4.69
C GLU A 108 -19.70 -0.81 -5.26
N GLU A 109 -18.47 -1.13 -5.67
CA GLU A 109 -18.14 -2.44 -6.19
C GLU A 109 -18.24 -3.54 -5.11
N THR A 110 -17.75 -3.28 -3.90
CA THR A 110 -17.92 -4.20 -2.76
C THR A 110 -19.39 -4.38 -2.40
N GLN A 111 -20.23 -3.34 -2.45
CA GLN A 111 -21.68 -3.46 -2.30
C GLN A 111 -22.34 -4.28 -3.42
N ARG A 112 -21.91 -4.13 -4.68
CA ARG A 112 -22.40 -4.96 -5.81
C ARG A 112 -22.05 -6.44 -5.61
N ARG A 113 -20.81 -6.73 -5.19
CA ARG A 113 -20.36 -8.10 -4.87
C ARG A 113 -21.14 -8.71 -3.70
N LEU A 114 -21.43 -7.93 -2.66
CA LEU A 114 -22.27 -8.36 -1.54
C LEU A 114 -23.68 -8.74 -2.03
N ARG A 115 -24.36 -7.85 -2.76
CA ARG A 115 -25.70 -8.13 -3.31
C ARG A 115 -25.74 -9.37 -4.19
N ALA A 116 -24.77 -9.54 -5.08
CA ALA A 116 -24.67 -10.75 -5.91
C ALA A 116 -24.48 -12.03 -5.07
N SER A 117 -23.76 -11.95 -3.94
CA SER A 117 -23.65 -13.09 -3.01
C SER A 117 -24.93 -13.33 -2.21
N GLU A 118 -25.68 -12.29 -1.83
CA GLU A 118 -26.98 -12.39 -1.17
C GLU A 118 -28.03 -13.02 -2.11
N GLU A 119 -28.05 -12.61 -3.38
CA GLU A 119 -28.90 -13.19 -4.44
C GLU A 119 -28.56 -14.68 -4.68
N SER A 120 -27.28 -15.04 -4.73
CA SER A 120 -26.84 -16.42 -4.87
C SER A 120 -27.20 -17.29 -3.65
N VAL A 121 -27.09 -16.75 -2.44
CA VAL A 121 -27.53 -17.45 -1.21
C VAL A 121 -29.04 -17.65 -1.21
N ALA A 122 -29.83 -16.65 -1.62
CA ALA A 122 -31.28 -16.77 -1.73
C ALA A 122 -31.70 -17.87 -2.73
N GLN A 123 -31.05 -17.95 -3.90
CA GLN A 123 -31.28 -19.02 -4.88
C GLN A 123 -30.96 -20.40 -4.29
N LEU A 124 -29.83 -20.56 -3.60
CA LEU A 124 -29.45 -21.82 -2.95
C LEU A 124 -30.40 -22.21 -1.80
N GLU A 125 -30.96 -21.23 -1.08
CA GLU A 125 -32.00 -21.49 -0.07
C GLU A 125 -33.31 -21.97 -0.71
N GLU A 126 -33.71 -21.41 -1.86
CA GLU A 126 -34.89 -21.87 -2.61
C GLU A 126 -34.67 -23.29 -3.16
N GLU A 127 -33.54 -23.57 -3.82
CA GLU A 127 -33.16 -24.91 -4.28
C GLU A 127 -33.15 -25.92 -3.12
N LYS A 128 -32.57 -25.55 -1.98
CA LYS A 128 -32.58 -26.39 -0.77
C LYS A 128 -34.01 -26.68 -0.30
N ARG A 129 -34.89 -25.67 -0.21
CA ARG A 129 -36.30 -25.86 0.18
C ARG A 129 -37.04 -26.76 -0.81
N HIS A 130 -36.76 -26.65 -2.11
CA HIS A 130 -37.30 -27.54 -3.14
C HIS A 130 -36.82 -28.99 -2.96
N LEU A 131 -35.53 -29.20 -2.67
CA LEU A 131 -34.98 -30.54 -2.41
C LEU A 131 -35.52 -31.15 -1.11
N GLU A 132 -35.69 -30.34 -0.05
CA GLU A 132 -36.32 -30.78 1.20
C GLU A 132 -37.78 -31.19 0.98
N PHE A 133 -38.53 -30.44 0.17
CA PHE A 133 -39.90 -30.78 -0.22
C PHE A 133 -39.98 -32.07 -1.05
N LEU A 134 -39.09 -32.27 -2.03
CA LEU A 134 -38.99 -33.54 -2.77
C LEU A 134 -38.57 -34.73 -1.87
N GLY A 135 -37.72 -34.47 -0.88
CA GLY A 135 -37.34 -35.45 0.15
C GLY A 135 -38.51 -35.85 1.04
N GLN A 136 -39.38 -34.91 1.41
CA GLN A 136 -40.62 -35.18 2.15
C GLN A 136 -41.60 -35.99 1.28
N LEU A 137 -41.78 -35.64 0.00
CA LEU A 137 -42.63 -36.40 -0.93
C LEU A 137 -42.20 -37.87 -1.04
N ARG A 138 -40.89 -38.15 -1.11
CA ARG A 138 -40.36 -39.53 -1.11
C ARG A 138 -40.69 -40.34 0.15
N GLN A 139 -41.06 -39.72 1.27
CA GLN A 139 -41.49 -40.46 2.47
C GLN A 139 -42.94 -40.97 2.36
N TYR A 140 -43.71 -40.43 1.42
CA TYR A 140 -45.09 -40.86 1.13
C TYR A 140 -45.20 -41.69 -0.16
N ASP A 141 -44.10 -41.85 -0.90
CA ASP A 141 -44.03 -42.82 -2.00
C ASP A 141 -44.20 -44.23 -1.40
N PRO A 142 -45.12 -45.07 -1.90
CA PRO A 142 -45.22 -46.45 -1.45
C PRO A 142 -43.89 -47.17 -1.75
N PRO A 143 -43.49 -48.18 -0.96
CA PRO A 143 -42.32 -48.98 -1.29
C PRO A 143 -42.56 -49.61 -2.66
N ALA A 144 -41.78 -49.17 -3.66
CA ALA A 144 -41.90 -49.66 -5.02
C ALA A 144 -41.68 -51.18 -5.00
N GLU A 145 -42.73 -51.95 -5.31
CA GLU A 145 -42.61 -53.38 -5.51
C GLU A 145 -41.51 -53.66 -6.55
N SER A 146 -40.69 -54.66 -6.26
CA SER A 146 -39.48 -54.98 -7.00
C SER A 146 -39.73 -55.21 -8.48
N GLN A 147 -39.58 -54.17 -9.31
CA GLN A 147 -39.50 -54.31 -10.76
C GLN A 147 -38.05 -54.32 -11.21
N GLN A 148 -37.50 -55.54 -11.29
CA GLN A 148 -36.32 -55.84 -12.11
C GLN A 148 -36.68 -55.60 -13.58
N SER A 149 -36.57 -54.34 -14.05
CA SER A 149 -36.65 -54.04 -15.47
C SER A 149 -35.32 -54.38 -16.14
N GLU A 150 -35.19 -55.62 -16.61
CA GLU A 150 -34.14 -56.00 -17.54
C GLU A 150 -34.15 -55.06 -18.77
N SER A 151 -32.98 -54.64 -19.22
CA SER A 151 -32.82 -54.11 -20.58
C SER A 151 -31.49 -54.59 -21.19
N PRO A 152 -31.46 -54.92 -22.50
CA PRO A 152 -30.46 -55.82 -23.08
C PRO A 152 -29.15 -55.11 -23.46
N PRO A 153 -28.04 -55.86 -23.66
CA PRO A 153 -26.72 -55.28 -23.88
C PRO A 153 -26.60 -54.62 -25.26
N ARG A 154 -26.19 -53.34 -25.28
CA ARG A 154 -25.74 -52.70 -26.53
C ARG A 154 -24.25 -52.96 -26.74
N ARG A 155 -23.99 -53.72 -27.81
CA ARG A 155 -22.66 -54.08 -28.32
C ARG A 155 -21.82 -52.86 -28.66
N ASP A 156 -20.52 -53.08 -28.67
CA ASP A 156 -19.53 -52.21 -29.28
C ASP A 156 -19.94 -51.78 -30.69
N SER A 157 -19.83 -50.48 -30.97
CA SER A 157 -19.74 -49.94 -32.31
C SER A 157 -18.63 -48.90 -32.32
N LEU A 158 -17.42 -49.43 -32.19
CA LEU A 158 -16.17 -48.73 -32.39
C LEU A 158 -16.01 -48.42 -33.89
N ALA A 159 -15.46 -47.25 -34.21
CA ALA A 159 -15.12 -46.77 -35.56
C ALA A 159 -16.27 -46.51 -36.57
N SER A 160 -16.92 -45.34 -36.43
CA SER A 160 -17.18 -44.42 -37.56
C SER A 160 -17.45 -43.01 -37.03
N LEU A 161 -17.19 -41.96 -37.82
CA LEU A 161 -17.38 -40.52 -37.50
C LEU A 161 -16.25 -39.77 -36.75
N PHE A 162 -14.98 -40.21 -36.89
CA PHE A 162 -13.86 -39.26 -36.98
C PHE A 162 -13.43 -39.19 -38.46
N PRO A 163 -13.38 -37.99 -39.05
CA PRO A 163 -12.12 -37.25 -39.20
C PRO A 163 -12.28 -35.72 -39.08
N SER A 164 -11.25 -34.88 -38.93
CA SER A 164 -9.87 -35.03 -38.44
C SER A 164 -9.29 -33.61 -38.27
N GLU A 165 -8.38 -33.44 -37.31
CA GLU A 165 -7.35 -32.37 -37.21
C GLU A 165 -7.80 -30.92 -36.90
N GLU A 166 -6.87 -30.21 -36.24
CA GLU A 166 -6.82 -28.76 -35.93
C GLU A 166 -7.92 -28.13 -35.04
N GLU A 167 -7.71 -28.18 -33.72
CA GLU A 167 -7.35 -26.94 -32.98
C GLU A 167 -6.63 -27.27 -31.66
N GLU A 168 -5.33 -26.96 -31.60
CA GLU A 168 -4.61 -26.87 -30.33
C GLU A 168 -5.11 -25.66 -29.54
N ARG A 169 -5.99 -25.89 -28.56
CA ARG A 169 -6.30 -24.88 -27.55
C ARG A 169 -6.41 -25.46 -26.14
N LYS A 170 -5.30 -26.05 -25.68
CA LYS A 170 -4.98 -26.03 -24.25
C LYS A 170 -4.86 -24.55 -23.83
N GLY A 171 -5.95 -24.00 -23.30
CA GLY A 171 -5.88 -22.76 -22.53
C GLY A 171 -4.85 -22.95 -21.41
N PRO A 172 -4.07 -21.90 -21.05
CA PRO A 172 -3.03 -22.04 -20.04
C PRO A 172 -3.69 -22.37 -18.69
N GLU A 173 -3.51 -23.62 -18.27
CA GLU A 173 -3.82 -24.03 -16.89
C GLU A 173 -3.08 -23.12 -15.91
N ALA A 174 -3.64 -22.96 -14.70
CA ALA A 174 -3.13 -22.07 -13.66
C ALA A 174 -1.82 -22.53 -12.99
N ALA A 175 -0.91 -23.14 -13.77
CA ALA A 175 0.43 -23.58 -13.35
C ALA A 175 1.39 -22.43 -12.99
N GLY A 176 1.03 -21.18 -13.31
CA GLY A 176 1.78 -19.98 -12.89
C GLY A 176 1.57 -19.55 -11.43
N ALA A 177 0.44 -19.92 -10.81
CA ALA A 177 0.11 -19.47 -9.46
C ALA A 177 0.73 -20.35 -8.35
N ALA A 178 0.94 -21.64 -8.60
CA ALA A 178 1.49 -22.58 -7.62
C ALA A 178 2.99 -22.40 -7.36
N ALA A 179 3.75 -21.82 -8.30
CA ALA A 179 5.20 -21.61 -8.16
C ALA A 179 5.57 -20.51 -7.14
N ALA A 180 4.62 -19.67 -6.72
CA ALA A 180 4.84 -18.61 -5.73
C ALA A 180 4.80 -19.12 -4.27
N GLN A 181 4.42 -20.39 -4.03
CA GLN A 181 4.45 -21.03 -2.71
C GLN A 181 5.77 -21.75 -2.39
N GLN A 182 6.89 -21.32 -2.98
CA GLN A 182 8.21 -21.86 -2.65
C GLN A 182 8.81 -21.17 -1.42
N GLY A 183 8.84 -21.91 -0.30
CA GLY A 183 9.54 -21.54 0.93
C GLY A 183 8.59 -21.10 2.06
N GLY A 184 8.89 -21.57 3.29
CA GLY A 184 8.14 -21.23 4.50
C GLY A 184 8.39 -19.80 4.98
N TYR A 185 7.88 -18.81 4.25
CA TYR A 185 7.94 -17.40 4.61
C TYR A 185 6.57 -16.90 5.06
N GLU A 186 6.46 -16.53 6.33
CA GLU A 186 5.32 -15.74 6.79
C GLU A 186 5.48 -14.31 6.26
N ILE A 187 4.84 -14.01 5.12
CA ILE A 187 4.70 -12.63 4.65
C ILE A 187 3.79 -11.90 5.66
N PRO A 188 4.26 -10.83 6.32
CA PRO A 188 3.50 -10.10 7.33
C PRO A 188 2.13 -9.68 6.81
N ALA A 189 1.09 -9.80 7.64
CA ALA A 189 -0.30 -9.59 7.20
C ALA A 189 -0.53 -8.24 6.50
N ARG A 190 0.13 -7.17 6.96
CA ARG A 190 0.09 -5.82 6.36
C ARG A 190 0.84 -5.68 5.03
N LEU A 191 1.81 -6.55 4.73
CA LEU A 191 2.52 -6.58 3.45
C LEU A 191 1.85 -7.53 2.45
N ARG A 192 1.05 -8.50 2.91
CA ARG A 192 0.44 -9.52 2.07
C ARG A 192 -0.50 -8.96 0.98
N THR A 193 -1.26 -7.90 1.28
CA THR A 193 -2.11 -7.22 0.29
C THR A 193 -1.28 -6.53 -0.80
N LEU A 194 -0.24 -5.79 -0.40
CA LEU A 194 0.67 -5.13 -1.34
C LEU A 194 1.46 -6.14 -2.17
N HIS A 195 1.94 -7.22 -1.56
CA HIS A 195 2.60 -8.34 -2.23
C HIS A 195 1.73 -8.96 -3.33
N ASN A 196 0.48 -9.27 -3.02
CA ASN A 196 -0.47 -9.81 -3.99
C ASN A 196 -0.70 -8.85 -5.17
N LEU A 197 -0.84 -7.55 -4.88
CA LEU A 197 -1.02 -6.50 -5.90
C LEU A 197 0.22 -6.35 -6.79
N VAL A 198 1.42 -6.44 -6.21
CA VAL A 198 2.70 -6.44 -6.94
C VAL A 198 2.83 -7.66 -7.85
N ILE A 199 2.49 -8.86 -7.36
CA ILE A 199 2.46 -10.08 -8.18
C ILE A 199 1.46 -9.92 -9.33
N GLN A 200 0.27 -9.37 -9.07
CA GLN A 200 -0.75 -9.15 -10.09
C GLN A 200 -0.25 -8.19 -11.19
N TYR A 201 0.39 -7.08 -10.83
CA TYR A 201 0.97 -6.16 -11.81
C TYR A 201 2.17 -6.74 -12.56
N ALA A 202 3.03 -7.52 -11.88
CA ALA A 202 4.15 -8.22 -12.53
C ALA A 202 3.65 -9.26 -13.54
N GLY A 203 2.64 -10.07 -13.19
CA GLY A 203 1.99 -11.02 -14.09
C GLY A 203 1.28 -10.38 -15.29
N GLN A 204 0.84 -9.13 -15.15
CA GLN A 204 0.33 -8.30 -16.26
C GLN A 204 1.43 -7.61 -17.08
N GLY A 205 2.72 -7.78 -16.74
CA GLY A 205 3.85 -7.07 -17.35
C GLY A 205 3.91 -5.57 -17.03
N ARG A 206 3.10 -5.06 -16.10
CA ARG A 206 3.01 -3.64 -15.73
C ARG A 206 4.09 -3.23 -14.73
N TYR A 207 5.34 -3.50 -15.08
CA TYR A 207 6.51 -3.22 -14.23
C TYR A 207 6.68 -1.74 -13.87
N GLU A 208 6.23 -0.84 -14.75
CA GLU A 208 6.22 0.62 -14.53
C GLU A 208 5.38 1.05 -13.33
N VAL A 209 4.38 0.24 -12.91
CA VAL A 209 3.56 0.49 -11.72
C VAL A 209 4.08 -0.32 -10.52
N ALA A 210 4.48 -1.58 -10.76
CA ALA A 210 4.96 -2.46 -9.70
C ALA A 210 6.25 -1.96 -9.01
N VAL A 211 7.23 -1.46 -9.78
CA VAL A 211 8.53 -1.02 -9.23
C VAL A 211 8.39 0.25 -8.37
N PRO A 212 7.71 1.33 -8.79
CA PRO A 212 7.50 2.49 -7.93
C PRO A 212 6.69 2.16 -6.68
N LEU A 213 5.66 1.30 -6.79
CA LEU A 213 4.86 0.87 -5.64
C LEU A 213 5.72 0.14 -4.59
N CYS A 214 6.60 -0.77 -5.03
CA CYS A 214 7.53 -1.45 -4.15
C CYS A 214 8.53 -0.48 -3.49
N ARG A 215 9.09 0.47 -4.26
CA ARG A 215 10.04 1.46 -3.73
C ARG A 215 9.40 2.37 -2.70
N GLN A 216 8.21 2.91 -2.97
CA GLN A 216 7.50 3.75 -2.01
C GLN A 216 7.18 2.98 -0.71
N ALA A 217 6.70 1.74 -0.82
CA ALA A 217 6.43 0.90 0.35
C ALA A 217 7.70 0.58 1.15
N LEU A 218 8.85 0.44 0.49
CA LEU A 218 10.14 0.23 1.13
C LEU A 218 10.60 1.50 1.87
N GLU A 219 10.53 2.67 1.26
CA GLU A 219 10.82 3.95 1.93
C GLU A 219 9.89 4.22 3.14
N ASP A 220 8.62 3.84 3.04
CA ASP A 220 7.64 3.97 4.12
C ASP A 220 7.91 2.99 5.28
N LEU A 221 8.42 1.78 5.00
CA LEU A 221 8.89 0.83 6.01
C LEU A 221 10.20 1.28 6.66
N GLU A 222 11.16 1.78 5.88
CA GLU A 222 12.42 2.31 6.41
C GLU A 222 12.20 3.52 7.32
N ARG A 223 11.30 4.44 6.95
CA ARG A 223 10.93 5.60 7.79
C ARG A 223 10.18 5.21 9.08
N SER A 224 9.47 4.09 9.10
CA SER A 224 8.65 3.69 10.26
C SER A 224 9.32 2.68 11.18
N SER A 225 10.09 1.75 10.62
CA SER A 225 10.63 0.56 11.30
C SER A 225 12.16 0.48 11.27
N GLY A 226 12.82 1.32 10.45
CA GLY A 226 14.26 1.28 10.21
C GLY A 226 14.67 0.22 9.18
N HIS A 227 15.84 0.42 8.56
CA HIS A 227 16.35 -0.47 7.49
C HIS A 227 16.64 -1.90 7.97
N CYS A 228 17.07 -2.08 9.23
CA CYS A 228 17.34 -3.39 9.83
C CYS A 228 16.07 -4.16 10.25
N HIS A 229 14.89 -3.92 9.67
CA HIS A 229 13.66 -4.62 10.02
C HIS A 229 13.39 -5.81 9.07
N PRO A 230 12.96 -7.00 9.55
CA PRO A 230 12.69 -8.16 8.69
C PRO A 230 11.61 -7.91 7.61
N ASP A 231 10.77 -6.89 7.80
CA ASP A 231 9.82 -6.40 6.80
C ASP A 231 10.51 -5.75 5.60
N VAL A 232 11.57 -4.97 5.82
CA VAL A 232 12.36 -4.31 4.77
C VAL A 232 13.04 -5.38 3.93
N ALA A 233 13.67 -6.38 4.56
CA ALA A 233 14.22 -7.55 3.85
C ALA A 233 13.16 -8.31 3.04
N THR A 234 11.92 -8.40 3.54
CA THR A 234 10.82 -9.04 2.82
C THR A 234 10.37 -8.21 1.61
N MET A 235 10.32 -6.88 1.72
CA MET A 235 10.05 -5.99 0.58
C MET A 235 11.19 -5.96 -0.45
N LEU A 236 12.46 -5.98 -0.02
CA LEU A 236 13.63 -6.12 -0.89
C LEU A 236 13.56 -7.41 -1.71
N ASN A 237 13.23 -8.54 -1.07
CA ASN A 237 13.04 -9.82 -1.75
C ASN A 237 11.87 -9.77 -2.76
N ILE A 238 10.76 -9.11 -2.44
CA ILE A 238 9.64 -8.91 -3.38
C ILE A 238 10.08 -8.07 -4.59
N LEU A 239 10.78 -6.96 -4.36
CA LEU A 239 11.30 -6.11 -5.44
C LEU A 239 12.34 -6.84 -6.32
N ALA A 240 13.19 -7.68 -5.73
CA ALA A 240 14.14 -8.52 -6.48
C ALA A 240 13.44 -9.53 -7.40
N LEU A 241 12.31 -10.13 -6.99
CA LEU A 241 11.50 -10.99 -7.85
C LEU A 241 10.92 -10.20 -9.05
N VAL A 242 10.42 -8.97 -8.82
CA VAL A 242 9.93 -8.08 -9.88
C VAL A 242 11.05 -7.68 -10.86
N TYR A 243 12.29 -7.54 -10.39
CA TYR A 243 13.45 -7.29 -11.26
C TYR A 243 13.96 -8.52 -11.99
N ARG A 244 13.89 -9.72 -11.38
CA ARG A 244 14.14 -11.00 -12.05
C ARG A 244 13.22 -11.17 -13.24
N ASP A 245 11.94 -10.86 -13.09
CA ASP A 245 10.93 -11.03 -14.14
C ASP A 245 11.08 -9.98 -15.27
N GLN A 246 11.74 -8.84 -14.98
CA GLN A 246 12.25 -7.89 -15.98
C GLN A 246 13.60 -8.29 -16.62
N ASN A 247 14.16 -9.46 -16.29
CA ASN A 247 15.53 -9.89 -16.66
C ASN A 247 16.67 -8.97 -16.15
N LYS A 248 16.41 -8.13 -15.13
CA LYS A 248 17.43 -7.26 -14.50
C LYS A 248 18.16 -8.00 -13.39
N TYR A 249 18.84 -9.09 -13.77
CA TYR A 249 19.48 -10.04 -12.84
C TYR A 249 20.56 -9.42 -11.93
N LYS A 250 21.18 -8.29 -12.31
CA LYS A 250 22.16 -7.58 -11.47
C LYS A 250 21.46 -6.87 -10.30
N GLU A 251 20.52 -5.99 -10.61
CA GLU A 251 19.70 -5.27 -9.63
C GLU A 251 19.00 -6.25 -8.66
N ALA A 252 18.52 -7.39 -9.18
CA ALA A 252 17.91 -8.44 -8.36
C ALA A 252 18.92 -9.16 -7.43
N THR A 253 20.17 -9.41 -7.85
CA THR A 253 21.17 -10.03 -6.95
C THR A 253 21.60 -9.08 -5.84
N ASP A 254 21.75 -7.80 -6.14
CA ASP A 254 22.20 -6.79 -5.19
C ASP A 254 21.16 -6.61 -4.07
N LEU A 255 19.88 -6.45 -4.43
CA LEU A 255 18.77 -6.35 -3.48
C LEU A 255 18.56 -7.62 -2.61
N LEU A 256 18.90 -8.80 -3.13
CA LEU A 256 18.86 -10.02 -2.33
C LEU A 256 20.07 -10.16 -1.39
N HIS A 257 21.23 -9.57 -1.71
CA HIS A 257 22.34 -9.48 -0.76
C HIS A 257 21.98 -8.54 0.41
N ASP A 258 21.38 -7.38 0.12
CA ASP A 258 20.89 -6.47 1.16
C ASP A 258 19.83 -7.16 2.05
N ALA A 259 18.87 -7.87 1.43
CA ALA A 259 17.86 -8.64 2.15
C ALA A 259 18.45 -9.78 2.99
N LEU A 260 19.50 -10.44 2.50
CA LEU A 260 20.23 -11.49 3.22
C LEU A 260 20.91 -10.90 4.46
N GLN A 261 21.66 -9.81 4.30
CA GLN A 261 22.39 -9.16 5.38
C GLN A 261 21.44 -8.71 6.50
N ILE A 262 20.28 -8.12 6.17
CA ILE A 262 19.26 -7.75 7.17
C ILE A 262 18.70 -9.01 7.86
N ARG A 263 18.44 -10.10 7.13
CA ARG A 263 17.91 -11.36 7.70
C ARG A 263 18.90 -12.05 8.61
N GLU A 264 20.18 -12.10 8.26
CA GLU A 264 21.25 -12.63 9.11
C GLU A 264 21.39 -11.82 10.41
N GLN A 265 21.34 -10.49 10.33
CA GLN A 265 21.41 -9.60 11.50
C GLN A 265 20.18 -9.70 12.43
N THR A 266 19.00 -9.94 11.89
CA THR A 266 17.72 -9.92 12.65
C THR A 266 17.29 -11.29 13.17
N LEU A 267 17.51 -12.34 12.39
CA LEU A 267 16.95 -13.68 12.61
C LEU A 267 18.04 -14.74 12.84
N GLY A 268 19.30 -14.44 12.50
CA GLY A 268 20.42 -15.37 12.55
C GLY A 268 20.53 -16.28 11.31
N PRO A 269 21.72 -16.85 11.05
CA PRO A 269 22.02 -17.58 9.80
C PRO A 269 21.22 -18.88 9.63
N GLU A 270 20.84 -19.55 10.72
CA GLU A 270 20.06 -20.80 10.72
C GLU A 270 18.57 -20.60 10.42
N HIS A 271 18.08 -19.36 10.30
CA HIS A 271 16.64 -19.11 10.15
C HIS A 271 16.15 -19.53 8.75
N PRO A 272 14.96 -20.18 8.62
CA PRO A 272 14.39 -20.56 7.32
C PRO A 272 14.29 -19.39 6.33
N ALA A 273 14.19 -18.15 6.83
CA ALA A 273 14.16 -16.96 6.00
C ALA A 273 15.50 -16.62 5.33
N VAL A 274 16.64 -16.97 5.93
CA VAL A 274 17.97 -16.83 5.32
C VAL A 274 18.11 -17.88 4.22
N ALA A 275 17.82 -19.14 4.53
CA ALA A 275 17.98 -20.30 3.64
C ALA A 275 17.35 -20.15 2.25
N ALA A 276 16.16 -19.57 2.11
CA ALA A 276 15.57 -19.31 0.80
C ALA A 276 15.75 -17.88 0.25
N THR A 277 16.41 -16.97 1.00
CA THR A 277 17.08 -15.82 0.37
C THR A 277 18.29 -16.33 -0.43
N LEU A 278 19.06 -17.25 0.16
CA LEU A 278 20.14 -17.97 -0.51
C LEU A 278 19.63 -18.79 -1.70
N ASN A 279 18.56 -19.59 -1.54
CA ASN A 279 17.94 -20.30 -2.66
C ASN A 279 17.48 -19.35 -3.79
N ASN A 280 16.89 -18.19 -3.46
CA ASN A 280 16.53 -17.19 -4.48
C ASN A 280 17.77 -16.63 -5.20
N LEU A 281 18.88 -16.38 -4.49
CA LEU A 281 20.16 -15.99 -5.08
C LEU A 281 20.72 -17.08 -6.00
N ALA A 282 20.75 -18.34 -5.55
CA ALA A 282 21.20 -19.48 -6.34
C ALA A 282 20.38 -19.63 -7.64
N VAL A 283 19.06 -19.43 -7.59
CA VAL A 283 18.18 -19.39 -8.77
C VAL A 283 18.52 -18.24 -9.72
N LEU A 284 18.86 -17.05 -9.21
CA LEU A 284 19.33 -15.93 -10.06
C LEU A 284 20.68 -16.23 -10.73
N TYR A 285 21.64 -16.79 -10.00
CA TYR A 285 22.94 -17.16 -10.54
C TYR A 285 22.83 -18.28 -11.58
N GLY A 286 21.99 -19.29 -11.33
CA GLY A 286 21.66 -20.35 -12.29
C GLY A 286 21.06 -19.80 -13.58
N LYS A 287 20.04 -18.93 -13.50
CA LYS A 287 19.46 -18.24 -14.68
C LYS A 287 20.48 -17.41 -15.46
N ARG A 288 21.54 -16.93 -14.82
CA ARG A 288 22.65 -16.17 -15.43
C ARG A 288 23.81 -17.05 -15.91
N GLY A 289 23.73 -18.37 -15.75
CA GLY A 289 24.79 -19.33 -16.11
C GLY A 289 26.02 -19.29 -15.19
N ARG A 290 25.95 -18.62 -14.04
CA ARG A 290 27.05 -18.50 -13.06
C ARG A 290 26.99 -19.61 -12.01
N TYR A 291 26.90 -20.86 -12.46
CA TYR A 291 26.70 -22.02 -11.58
C TYR A 291 27.75 -22.16 -10.47
N ARG A 292 29.01 -21.77 -10.74
CA ARG A 292 30.12 -21.74 -9.75
C ARG A 292 29.88 -20.81 -8.55
N GLU A 293 28.97 -19.85 -8.67
CA GLU A 293 28.58 -18.92 -7.61
C GLU A 293 27.25 -19.32 -6.95
N ALA A 294 26.51 -20.26 -7.55
CA ALA A 294 25.30 -20.85 -6.97
C ALA A 294 25.61 -22.10 -6.12
N GLU A 295 26.67 -22.84 -6.45
CA GLU A 295 27.10 -24.06 -5.77
C GLU A 295 27.48 -23.92 -4.27
N PRO A 296 28.02 -22.77 -3.78
CA PRO A 296 28.35 -22.58 -2.36
C PRO A 296 27.26 -21.88 -1.51
N LEU A 297 26.07 -21.61 -2.07
CA LEU A 297 24.95 -20.89 -1.42
C LEU A 297 23.80 -21.85 -1.04
#